data_AF-A0A6A4WVE1-F1
#
_entry.id   AF-A0A6A4WVE1-F1
#
_cell.length_a   1.000
_cell.length_b   1.000
_cell.length_c   1.000
_cell.angle_alpha   90.00
_cell.angle_beta   90.00
_cell.angle_gamma   90.00
#
_symmetry.space_group_name_H-M   'P 1'
#
loop_
_entity.id
_entity.type
_entity.pdbx_description
1 polymer ?
#
loop_
_entity_poly.entity_id
_entity_poly.type
_entity_poly.pdbx_seq_one_letter_code
_entity_poly.pdbx_strand_id
1 'polypeptide(L)'
;MTLFKRVRDERVDHLSRETNKLIIRLDKLLTKLPADPPTSSSVVAWVEDDAINLCPDCGRSFGLTRRKHHCRLCGFVLCARCSTFLCASRGEKLALPSPAAGWVPPTVGAAPADPDPSSSLWSKKRPLGLLRRSGSVGSLNSMVSLVDAVTGEQQLRICRHCDQKLSHREYQLDQQSSEPIIVQFYNQMRGYQKEIRELIPMHNKMLESLLAGETRYHLSDANSIRVKILTTAERVDGMSKRINALGTENDDLSPWERQLRARLRSAASAFLKEEVISLPQLPNEKQLKELQAKLKEEQERQLAEEQERLRAAAAAEEAASRRPRPASSVRRASPVSAAGRVQFDAGWSPPSVAAPSAADPLLQQMEIVRGYIRQARSSHKYDELALFEQNLADLHAEFERLRAADAARE
;
A
#
# COMPACT_ATOMS: atom_id res chain seq x y z
N MET A 1 -28.50 -20.11 -14.56
CA MET A 1 -27.16 -19.49 -14.38
C MET A 1 -26.01 -20.23 -15.05
N THR A 2 -26.09 -21.55 -15.27
CA THR A 2 -25.02 -22.38 -15.87
C THR A 2 -24.88 -22.24 -17.39
N LEU A 3 -25.99 -22.14 -18.13
CA LEU A 3 -25.97 -21.98 -19.60
C LEU A 3 -25.41 -20.62 -20.04
N PHE A 4 -25.80 -19.54 -19.34
CA PHE A 4 -25.25 -18.20 -19.61
C PHE A 4 -23.73 -18.13 -19.41
N LYS A 5 -23.22 -18.70 -18.31
CA LYS A 5 -21.78 -18.77 -18.05
C LYS A 5 -21.06 -19.53 -19.17
N ARG A 6 -21.54 -20.73 -19.53
CA ARG A 6 -20.96 -21.55 -20.60
C ARG A 6 -20.87 -20.80 -21.94
N VAL A 7 -21.98 -20.21 -22.39
CA VAL A 7 -22.03 -19.46 -23.66
C VAL A 7 -21.13 -18.23 -23.62
N ARG A 8 -21.09 -17.52 -22.49
CA ARG A 8 -20.21 -16.36 -22.30
C ARG A 8 -18.74 -16.79 -22.33
N ASP A 9 -18.38 -17.85 -21.63
CA ASP A 9 -17.01 -18.35 -21.51
C ASP A 9 -16.49 -18.79 -22.88
N GLU A 10 -17.28 -19.56 -23.63
CA GLU A 10 -16.93 -19.99 -25.00
C GLU A 10 -16.72 -18.79 -25.95
N ARG A 11 -17.55 -17.75 -25.83
CA ARG A 11 -17.41 -16.52 -26.63
C ARG A 11 -16.17 -15.73 -26.24
N VAL A 12 -15.87 -15.63 -24.95
CA VAL A 12 -14.66 -14.97 -24.42
C VAL A 12 -13.41 -15.72 -24.85
N ASP A 13 -13.42 -17.06 -24.80
CA ASP A 13 -12.31 -17.90 -25.22
C ASP A 13 -12.06 -17.80 -26.72
N HIS A 14 -13.11 -17.78 -27.53
CA HIS A 14 -12.98 -17.56 -28.97
C HIS A 14 -12.37 -16.17 -29.25
N LEU A 15 -12.88 -15.11 -28.64
CA LEU A 15 -12.34 -13.77 -28.82
C LEU A 15 -10.87 -13.67 -28.38
N SER A 16 -10.52 -14.27 -27.24
CA SER A 16 -9.17 -14.26 -26.70
C SER A 16 -8.20 -15.03 -27.60
N ARG A 17 -8.60 -16.21 -28.09
CA ARG A 17 -7.79 -16.99 -29.06
C ARG A 17 -7.53 -16.20 -30.34
N GLU A 18 -8.56 -15.58 -30.90
CA GLU A 18 -8.43 -14.80 -32.14
C GLU A 18 -7.55 -13.56 -31.95
N THR A 19 -7.70 -12.83 -30.84
CA THR A 19 -6.86 -11.68 -30.52
C THR A 19 -5.41 -12.11 -30.27
N ASN A 20 -5.16 -13.16 -29.49
CA ASN A 20 -3.81 -13.66 -29.21
C ASN A 20 -3.09 -14.11 -30.49
N LYS A 21 -3.80 -14.75 -31.43
CA LYS A 21 -3.23 -15.09 -32.75
C LYS A 21 -2.77 -13.83 -33.50
N LEU A 22 -3.55 -12.76 -33.47
CA LEU A 22 -3.16 -11.48 -34.10
C LEU A 22 -1.96 -10.85 -33.40
N ILE A 23 -1.90 -10.87 -32.08
CA ILE A 23 -0.77 -10.33 -31.30
C ILE A 23 0.52 -11.09 -31.61
N ILE A 24 0.50 -12.43 -31.64
CA ILE A 24 1.67 -13.24 -31.97
C ILE A 24 2.16 -12.97 -33.41
N ARG A 25 1.23 -12.77 -34.35
CA ARG A 25 1.57 -12.44 -35.74
C ARG A 25 2.12 -11.02 -35.86
N LEU A 26 1.54 -10.07 -35.13
CA LEU A 26 2.00 -8.70 -35.04
C LEU A 26 3.42 -8.64 -34.49
N ASP A 27 3.68 -9.31 -33.36
CA ASP A 27 5.02 -9.43 -32.78
C ASP A 27 6.02 -9.96 -33.82
N LYS A 28 5.73 -11.10 -34.47
CA LYS A 28 6.60 -11.66 -35.51
C LYS A 28 6.87 -10.72 -36.67
N LEU A 29 5.88 -9.94 -37.11
CA LEU A 29 6.05 -8.95 -38.18
C LEU A 29 6.91 -7.75 -37.75
N LEU A 30 6.94 -7.44 -36.45
CA LEU A 30 7.75 -6.36 -35.86
C LEU A 30 9.17 -6.83 -35.49
N THR A 31 9.35 -8.06 -34.99
CA THR A 31 10.68 -8.60 -34.59
C THR A 31 11.46 -9.25 -35.72
N LYS A 32 10.81 -9.87 -36.71
CA LYS A 32 11.49 -10.58 -37.82
C LYS A 32 11.46 -9.75 -39.10
N LEU A 33 12.39 -8.80 -39.20
CA LEU A 33 12.93 -8.40 -40.49
C LEU A 33 14.39 -8.90 -40.55
N PRO A 34 14.68 -10.05 -41.18
CA PRO A 34 16.01 -10.29 -41.70
C PRO A 34 16.33 -9.17 -42.70
N ALA A 35 17.61 -8.89 -42.89
CA ALA A 35 18.12 -7.94 -43.87
C ALA A 35 17.81 -8.29 -45.36
N ASP A 36 16.94 -9.29 -45.61
CA ASP A 36 16.38 -9.72 -46.88
C ASP A 36 14.85 -9.77 -46.74
N PRO A 37 14.05 -9.31 -47.73
CA PRO A 37 12.64 -9.04 -47.54
C PRO A 37 11.85 -10.32 -47.20
N PRO A 38 11.40 -10.52 -45.93
CA PRO A 38 10.41 -11.54 -45.69
C PRO A 38 9.10 -11.01 -46.27
N THR A 39 8.64 -11.62 -47.34
CA THR A 39 7.26 -11.39 -47.79
C THR A 39 6.36 -11.71 -46.59
N SER A 40 5.44 -10.82 -46.24
CA SER A 40 4.47 -10.99 -45.15
C SER A 40 3.63 -12.27 -45.25
N SER A 41 3.71 -13.00 -46.38
CA SER A 41 3.24 -14.37 -46.55
C SER A 41 3.93 -15.40 -45.66
N SER A 42 5.14 -15.12 -45.15
CA SER A 42 5.90 -16.01 -44.25
C SER A 42 5.32 -16.08 -42.83
N VAL A 43 4.62 -15.04 -42.39
CA VAL A 43 3.96 -15.00 -41.07
C VAL A 43 2.51 -15.48 -41.15
N VAL A 44 1.83 -15.21 -42.27
CA VAL A 44 0.45 -15.63 -42.53
C VAL A 44 0.27 -15.95 -44.00
N ALA A 45 -0.25 -17.14 -44.31
CA ALA A 45 -0.63 -17.49 -45.68
C ALA A 45 -1.67 -16.50 -46.21
N TRP A 46 -1.38 -15.91 -47.36
CA TRP A 46 -2.29 -14.98 -48.03
C TRP A 46 -3.30 -15.77 -48.85
N VAL A 47 -4.55 -15.31 -48.83
CA VAL A 47 -5.55 -15.89 -49.71
C VAL A 47 -5.22 -15.51 -51.14
N GLU A 48 -5.26 -16.50 -52.04
CA GLU A 48 -5.01 -16.31 -53.46
C GLU A 48 -6.01 -15.32 -54.06
N ASP A 49 -5.50 -14.42 -54.89
CA ASP A 49 -6.31 -13.35 -55.46
C ASP A 49 -7.42 -13.90 -56.36
N ASP A 50 -7.14 -14.94 -57.13
CA ASP A 50 -8.06 -15.46 -58.16
C ASP A 50 -9.34 -16.07 -57.57
N ALA A 51 -9.30 -16.49 -56.31
CA ALA A 51 -10.46 -17.02 -55.60
C ALA A 51 -11.43 -15.92 -55.12
N ILE A 52 -11.04 -14.64 -55.14
CA ILE A 52 -11.80 -13.54 -54.52
C ILE A 52 -12.12 -12.44 -55.54
N ASN A 53 -13.38 -12.37 -55.96
CA ASN A 53 -13.88 -11.33 -56.89
C ASN A 53 -14.53 -10.13 -56.19
N LEU A 54 -14.94 -10.29 -54.93
CA LEU A 54 -15.61 -9.26 -54.12
C LEU A 54 -14.83 -9.00 -52.83
N CYS A 55 -14.79 -7.74 -52.38
CA CYS A 55 -14.20 -7.39 -51.10
C CYS A 55 -15.04 -7.98 -49.95
N PRO A 56 -14.50 -8.87 -49.09
CA PRO A 56 -15.28 -9.51 -48.01
C PRO A 56 -15.89 -8.54 -47.00
N ASP A 57 -15.27 -7.37 -46.80
CA ASP A 57 -15.74 -6.36 -45.85
C ASP A 57 -16.90 -5.48 -46.39
N CYS A 58 -16.92 -5.16 -47.69
CA CYS A 58 -17.92 -4.23 -48.26
C CYS A 58 -18.74 -4.79 -49.42
N GLY A 59 -18.49 -6.05 -49.83
CA GLY A 59 -19.19 -6.74 -50.92
C GLY A 59 -18.92 -6.21 -52.34
N ARG A 60 -18.13 -5.15 -52.50
CA ARG A 60 -17.90 -4.53 -53.82
C ARG A 60 -16.90 -5.32 -54.65
N SER A 61 -17.14 -5.41 -55.96
CA SER A 61 -16.26 -6.10 -56.91
C SER A 61 -14.91 -5.42 -57.06
N PHE A 62 -13.87 -6.25 -57.17
CA PHE A 62 -12.55 -5.81 -57.56
C PHE A 62 -12.51 -5.56 -59.08
N GLY A 63 -11.65 -4.64 -59.51
CA GLY A 63 -11.52 -4.25 -60.91
C GLY A 63 -10.36 -3.27 -61.10
N LEU A 64 -10.31 -2.59 -62.25
CA LEU A 64 -9.20 -1.69 -62.58
C LEU A 64 -9.02 -0.54 -61.56
N THR A 65 -10.13 0.00 -61.06
CA THR A 65 -10.15 1.12 -60.09
C THR A 65 -10.15 0.65 -58.63
N ARG A 66 -10.58 -0.58 -58.35
CA ARG A 66 -10.57 -1.19 -57.01
C ARG A 66 -9.60 -2.36 -56.99
N ARG A 67 -8.36 -2.09 -56.61
CA ARG A 67 -7.30 -3.09 -56.49
C ARG A 67 -7.46 -3.94 -55.21
N LYS A 68 -6.91 -5.15 -55.27
CA LYS A 68 -6.83 -6.11 -54.16
C LYS A 68 -5.65 -5.74 -53.26
N HIS A 69 -5.84 -5.87 -51.95
CA HIS A 69 -4.79 -5.68 -50.95
C HIS A 69 -4.93 -6.74 -49.85
N HIS A 70 -3.82 -7.32 -49.40
CA HIS A 70 -3.83 -8.27 -48.30
C HIS A 70 -3.62 -7.60 -46.94
N CYS A 71 -4.39 -8.04 -45.95
CA CYS A 71 -4.12 -7.74 -44.55
C CYS A 71 -2.87 -8.50 -44.09
N ARG A 72 -1.88 -7.79 -43.55
CA ARG A 72 -0.63 -8.42 -43.09
C ARG A 72 -0.84 -9.32 -41.86
N LEU A 73 -1.90 -9.12 -41.07
CA LEU A 73 -2.18 -9.90 -39.86
C LEU A 73 -3.08 -11.14 -40.07
N CYS A 74 -3.98 -11.12 -41.06
CA CYS A 74 -4.90 -12.24 -41.29
C CYS A 74 -4.85 -12.84 -42.69
N GLY A 75 -4.16 -12.22 -43.65
CA GLY A 75 -4.00 -12.73 -45.00
C GLY A 75 -5.22 -12.54 -45.92
N PHE A 76 -6.35 -12.05 -45.43
CA PHE A 76 -7.53 -11.78 -46.25
C PHE A 76 -7.30 -10.65 -47.25
N VAL A 77 -7.93 -10.75 -48.41
CA VAL A 77 -7.98 -9.73 -49.46
C VAL A 77 -9.06 -8.68 -49.13
N LEU A 78 -8.75 -7.40 -49.33
CA LEU A 78 -9.65 -6.27 -49.11
C LEU A 78 -9.33 -5.10 -50.05
N CYS A 79 -10.24 -4.13 -50.13
CA CYS A 79 -10.01 -2.90 -50.88
C CYS A 79 -9.40 -1.78 -50.01
N ALA A 80 -8.83 -0.74 -50.63
CA ALA A 80 -8.20 0.37 -49.93
C ALA A 80 -9.12 1.03 -48.88
N ARG A 81 -10.41 1.22 -49.19
CA ARG A 81 -11.39 1.81 -48.27
C ARG A 81 -11.68 0.94 -47.04
N CYS A 82 -11.45 -0.37 -47.15
CA CYS A 82 -11.66 -1.34 -46.07
C CYS A 82 -10.35 -1.68 -45.32
N SER A 83 -9.24 -1.03 -45.69
CA SER A 83 -7.95 -1.17 -45.04
C SER A 83 -7.63 0.04 -44.19
N THR A 84 -6.83 -0.16 -43.16
CA THR A 84 -6.14 0.89 -42.40
C THR A 84 -4.65 0.53 -42.28
N PHE A 85 -3.85 1.48 -41.79
CA PHE A 85 -2.43 1.27 -41.52
C PHE A 85 -2.17 1.34 -40.02
N LEU A 86 -1.47 0.32 -39.52
CA LEU A 86 -0.98 0.25 -38.15
C LEU A 86 0.47 0.70 -38.12
N CYS A 87 0.80 1.74 -37.38
CA CYS A 87 2.18 2.17 -37.15
C CYS A 87 2.93 1.19 -36.23
N ALA A 88 4.25 1.10 -36.40
CA ALA A 88 5.12 0.23 -35.62
C ALA A 88 5.02 0.52 -34.11
N SER A 89 5.00 1.79 -33.71
CA SER A 89 4.89 2.22 -32.30
C SER A 89 3.64 1.69 -31.59
N ARG A 90 2.47 1.80 -32.23
CA ARG A 90 1.22 1.20 -31.74
C ARG A 90 1.29 -0.33 -31.74
N GLY A 91 1.89 -0.90 -32.78
CA GLY A 91 2.09 -2.35 -32.89
C GLY A 91 2.92 -2.93 -31.75
N GLU A 92 4.03 -2.28 -31.40
CA GLU A 92 4.93 -2.65 -30.30
C GLU A 92 4.20 -2.59 -28.96
N LYS A 93 3.47 -1.50 -28.66
CA LYS A 93 2.64 -1.36 -27.44
C LYS A 93 1.69 -2.54 -27.25
N LEU A 94 1.08 -3.02 -28.33
CA LEU A 94 0.11 -4.11 -28.31
C LEU A 94 0.75 -5.50 -28.21
N ALA A 95 1.98 -5.66 -28.73
CA ALA A 95 2.75 -6.89 -28.71
C ALA A 95 3.47 -7.13 -27.37
N LEU A 96 3.67 -6.10 -26.55
CA LEU A 96 4.23 -6.22 -25.21
C LEU A 96 3.38 -7.18 -24.33
N PRO A 97 4.02 -8.12 -23.61
CA PRO A 97 3.32 -8.93 -22.62
C PRO A 97 2.71 -8.01 -21.55
N SER A 98 1.45 -8.29 -21.15
CA SER A 98 0.78 -7.54 -20.09
C SER A 98 1.64 -7.54 -18.82
N PRO A 99 1.77 -6.42 -18.07
CA PRO A 99 2.56 -6.34 -16.83
C PRO A 99 2.15 -7.31 -15.71
N ALA A 100 1.13 -8.13 -15.91
CA ALA A 100 0.70 -9.16 -14.97
C ALA A 100 1.79 -10.19 -14.61
N ALA A 101 2.91 -10.23 -15.35
CA ALA A 101 4.11 -10.98 -15.00
C ALA A 101 5.26 -10.02 -14.58
N GLY A 102 5.20 -9.50 -13.35
CA GLY A 102 6.39 -9.02 -12.63
C GLY A 102 6.87 -7.60 -12.91
N TRP A 103 6.01 -6.58 -12.77
CA TRP A 103 6.51 -5.21 -12.68
C TRP A 103 7.30 -4.99 -11.38
N VAL A 104 8.61 -4.80 -11.51
CA VAL A 104 9.45 -4.13 -10.50
C VAL A 104 9.46 -2.63 -10.86
N PRO A 105 9.16 -1.71 -9.94
CA PRO A 105 9.21 -0.28 -10.22
C PRO A 105 10.63 0.15 -10.60
N PRO A 106 10.80 1.18 -11.46
CA PRO A 106 12.11 1.73 -11.74
C PRO A 106 12.63 2.45 -10.48
N THR A 107 13.60 1.85 -9.80
CA THR A 107 14.40 2.55 -8.79
C THR A 107 15.20 3.65 -9.47
N VAL A 108 14.77 4.88 -9.26
CA VAL A 108 15.57 6.08 -9.47
C VAL A 108 16.78 6.04 -8.52
N GLY A 109 17.97 5.99 -9.08
CA GLY A 109 19.23 6.27 -8.37
C GLY A 109 20.04 5.06 -7.92
N ALA A 110 20.79 4.47 -8.84
CA ALA A 110 22.09 3.84 -8.54
C ALA A 110 22.93 3.79 -9.84
N ALA A 111 24.16 4.29 -9.77
CA ALA A 111 25.14 4.27 -10.86
C ALA A 111 25.50 2.82 -11.26
N PRO A 112 25.92 2.56 -12.52
CA PRO A 112 26.19 1.21 -12.97
C PRO A 112 27.54 0.72 -12.44
N ALA A 113 27.53 -0.38 -11.68
CA ALA A 113 28.67 -1.29 -11.59
C ALA A 113 28.50 -2.38 -12.66
N ASP A 114 29.61 -2.79 -13.25
CA ASP A 114 29.73 -3.59 -14.48
C ASP A 114 28.91 -4.90 -14.50
N PRO A 115 28.33 -5.31 -15.65
CA PRO A 115 27.67 -6.60 -15.78
C PRO A 115 28.63 -7.71 -16.29
N ASP A 116 28.62 -8.80 -15.54
CA ASP A 116 29.12 -10.15 -15.83
C ASP A 116 28.60 -10.70 -17.19
N PRO A 117 29.46 -11.26 -18.07
CA PRO A 117 29.07 -11.66 -19.42
C PRO A 117 28.64 -13.13 -19.46
N SER A 118 27.48 -13.48 -18.91
CA SER A 118 26.75 -14.64 -19.43
C SER A 118 25.25 -14.54 -19.17
N SER A 119 24.46 -14.75 -20.21
CA SER A 119 22.98 -14.71 -20.26
C SER A 119 22.33 -13.31 -20.30
N SER A 120 22.30 -12.70 -21.48
CA SER A 120 21.30 -11.65 -21.76
C SER A 120 20.75 -11.80 -23.17
N LEU A 121 19.52 -12.33 -23.25
CA LEU A 121 18.67 -12.41 -24.43
C LEU A 121 17.91 -11.08 -24.62
N TRP A 122 18.63 -9.97 -24.79
CA TRP A 122 18.02 -8.68 -25.13
C TRP A 122 18.68 -8.08 -26.36
N SER A 123 17.88 -7.99 -27.43
CA SER A 123 18.25 -7.52 -28.75
C SER A 123 18.73 -6.07 -28.70
N LYS A 124 20.03 -5.89 -28.97
CA LYS A 124 20.67 -4.60 -29.24
C LYS A 124 19.95 -3.88 -30.39
N LYS A 125 19.54 -2.62 -30.15
CA LYS A 125 19.21 -1.64 -31.20
C LYS A 125 20.43 -1.52 -32.14
N ARG A 126 20.24 -1.70 -33.45
CA ARG A 126 21.25 -1.44 -34.48
C ARG A 126 20.95 -0.10 -35.18
N PRO A 127 21.97 0.70 -35.55
CA PRO A 127 21.78 1.94 -36.28
C PRO A 127 21.54 1.66 -37.78
N LEU A 128 20.71 2.51 -38.40
CA LEU A 128 20.37 2.49 -39.82
C LEU A 128 21.60 2.83 -40.69
N GLY A 129 22.19 1.82 -41.31
CA GLY A 129 23.14 1.99 -42.42
C GLY A 129 22.40 2.01 -43.76
N LEU A 130 22.70 3.01 -44.58
CA LEU A 130 22.24 3.15 -45.97
C LEU A 130 22.45 1.86 -46.76
N LEU A 131 21.38 1.32 -47.36
CA LEU A 131 21.47 0.17 -48.26
C LEU A 131 21.18 0.54 -49.72
N ARG A 132 22.05 -0.04 -50.53
CA ARG A 132 22.37 0.15 -51.95
C ARG A 132 21.33 -0.55 -52.82
N ARG A 133 20.93 0.11 -53.91
CA ARG A 133 19.97 -0.39 -54.90
C ARG A 133 20.53 -1.61 -55.65
N SER A 134 19.76 -2.69 -55.76
CA SER A 134 19.90 -3.68 -56.84
C SER A 134 18.53 -4.09 -57.37
N GLY A 135 18.44 -4.22 -58.69
CA GLY A 135 17.20 -4.19 -59.46
C GLY A 135 16.43 -5.51 -59.52
N SER A 136 15.12 -5.40 -59.38
CA SER A 136 14.13 -6.26 -60.03
C SER A 136 12.82 -5.46 -60.17
N VAL A 137 12.36 -5.26 -61.40
CA VAL A 137 11.30 -4.31 -61.79
C VAL A 137 9.86 -4.85 -61.63
N GLY A 138 9.64 -5.82 -60.74
CA GLY A 138 8.38 -6.60 -60.71
C GLY A 138 7.37 -6.34 -59.59
N SER A 139 7.68 -5.59 -58.52
CA SER A 139 6.76 -5.51 -57.35
C SER A 139 6.94 -4.24 -56.50
N LEU A 140 6.83 -3.06 -57.13
CA LEU A 140 7.06 -1.79 -56.42
C LEU A 140 5.84 -1.29 -55.62
N ASN A 141 4.63 -1.79 -55.87
CA ASN A 141 3.43 -1.38 -55.11
C ASN A 141 3.25 -2.10 -53.76
N SER A 142 4.01 -3.17 -53.49
CA SER A 142 3.92 -3.90 -52.21
C SER A 142 4.88 -3.35 -51.14
N MET A 143 5.91 -2.61 -51.55
CA MET A 143 6.98 -2.11 -50.66
C MET A 143 6.89 -0.60 -50.34
N VAL A 144 6.14 0.19 -51.10
CA VAL A 144 5.90 1.64 -50.80
C VAL A 144 5.07 1.86 -49.52
N SER A 145 4.51 0.82 -48.92
CA SER A 145 3.72 0.94 -47.68
C SER A 145 4.50 0.62 -46.39
N LEU A 146 5.83 0.42 -46.44
CA LEU A 146 6.59 -0.01 -45.26
C LEU A 146 7.24 1.12 -44.48
N VAL A 147 7.20 2.37 -44.94
CA VAL A 147 7.69 3.54 -44.20
C VAL A 147 6.82 4.74 -44.53
N ASP A 148 6.33 5.43 -43.52
CA ASP A 148 5.70 6.73 -43.69
C ASP A 148 6.77 7.76 -44.06
N ALA A 149 6.57 8.50 -45.16
CA ALA A 149 7.53 9.50 -45.63
C ALA A 149 7.66 10.70 -44.67
N VAL A 150 6.70 10.88 -43.75
CA VAL A 150 6.68 11.98 -42.78
C VAL A 150 7.30 11.57 -41.44
N THR A 151 6.93 10.41 -40.91
CA THR A 151 7.41 9.95 -39.58
C THR A 151 8.60 9.00 -39.65
N GLY A 152 8.90 8.43 -40.82
CA GLY A 152 9.91 7.37 -40.98
C GLY A 152 9.51 6.04 -40.34
N GLU A 153 8.31 5.95 -39.74
CA GLU A 153 7.85 4.75 -39.05
C GLU A 153 7.33 3.70 -40.02
N GLN A 154 7.53 2.43 -39.67
CA GLN A 154 6.99 1.34 -40.45
C GLN A 154 5.48 1.23 -40.29
N GLN A 155 4.77 1.00 -41.41
CA GLN A 155 3.31 0.85 -41.42
C GLN A 155 2.90 -0.53 -41.95
N LEU A 156 1.97 -1.18 -41.23
CA LEU A 156 1.40 -2.46 -41.63
C LEU A 156 -0.04 -2.25 -42.10
N ARG A 157 -0.33 -2.61 -43.36
CA ARG A 157 -1.71 -2.61 -43.85
C ARG A 157 -2.52 -3.72 -43.19
N ILE A 158 -3.60 -3.35 -42.51
CA ILE A 158 -4.50 -4.29 -41.84
C ILE A 158 -5.95 -4.05 -42.25
N CYS A 159 -6.80 -5.07 -42.12
CA CYS A 159 -8.23 -4.91 -42.33
C CYS A 159 -8.91 -4.32 -41.09
N ARG A 160 -10.08 -3.69 -41.26
CA ARG A 160 -10.89 -3.14 -40.16
C ARG A 160 -11.18 -4.16 -39.06
N HIS A 161 -11.39 -5.42 -39.40
CA HIS A 161 -11.64 -6.47 -38.41
C HIS A 161 -10.44 -6.73 -37.49
N CYS A 162 -9.22 -6.74 -38.04
CA CYS A 162 -8.00 -6.88 -37.24
C CYS A 162 -7.77 -5.62 -36.40
N ASP A 163 -7.98 -4.43 -36.98
CA ASP A 163 -7.86 -3.16 -36.26
C ASP A 163 -8.83 -3.09 -35.07
N GLN A 164 -10.10 -3.47 -35.24
CA GLN A 164 -11.08 -3.52 -34.15
C GLN A 164 -10.65 -4.44 -32.99
N LYS A 165 -10.11 -5.63 -33.30
CA LYS A 165 -9.60 -6.56 -32.27
C LYS A 165 -8.39 -5.99 -31.54
N LEU A 166 -7.49 -5.33 -32.26
CA LEU A 166 -6.33 -4.66 -31.68
C LEU A 166 -6.73 -3.45 -30.81
N SER A 167 -7.66 -2.62 -31.27
CA SER A 167 -8.22 -1.50 -30.48
C SER A 167 -8.89 -1.98 -29.20
N HIS A 168 -9.61 -3.11 -29.25
CA HIS A 168 -10.18 -3.72 -28.04
C HIS A 168 -9.09 -4.20 -27.07
N ARG A 169 -7.99 -4.79 -27.57
CA ARG A 169 -6.84 -5.16 -26.74
C ARG A 169 -6.14 -3.93 -26.14
N GLU A 170 -6.00 -2.86 -26.92
CA GLU A 170 -5.47 -1.58 -26.47
C GLU A 170 -6.28 -1.04 -25.29
N TYR A 171 -7.60 -0.98 -25.45
CA TYR A 171 -8.52 -0.58 -24.39
C TYR A 171 -8.39 -1.46 -23.14
N GLN A 172 -8.26 -2.77 -23.30
CA GLN A 172 -8.04 -3.68 -22.16
C GLN A 172 -6.71 -3.43 -21.45
N LEU A 173 -5.63 -3.15 -22.19
CA LEU A 173 -4.33 -2.79 -21.62
C LEU A 173 -4.41 -1.47 -20.86
N ASP A 174 -5.08 -0.46 -21.44
CA ASP A 174 -5.25 0.84 -20.81
C ASP A 174 -6.08 0.72 -19.51
N GLN A 175 -7.15 -0.09 -19.50
CA GLN A 175 -7.94 -0.41 -18.31
C GLN A 175 -7.17 -1.21 -17.24
N GLN A 176 -6.22 -2.07 -17.64
CA GLN A 176 -5.35 -2.78 -16.70
C GLN A 176 -4.26 -1.88 -16.12
N SER A 177 -3.78 -0.91 -16.90
CA SER A 177 -2.68 -0.02 -16.51
C SER A 177 -3.13 1.20 -15.69
N SER A 178 -4.39 1.63 -15.84
CA SER A 178 -4.95 2.77 -15.11
C SER A 178 -5.88 2.27 -14.00
N GLU A 179 -5.42 2.35 -12.75
CA GLU A 179 -6.33 2.19 -11.61
C GLU A 179 -7.38 3.31 -11.66
N PRO A 180 -8.68 3.02 -11.77
CA PRO A 180 -9.69 4.05 -11.86
C PRO A 180 -9.63 4.99 -10.65
N ILE A 181 -9.80 6.30 -10.88
CA ILE A 181 -9.69 7.33 -9.81
C ILE A 181 -10.62 7.01 -8.61
N ILE A 182 -11.80 6.46 -8.89
CA ILE A 182 -12.74 6.03 -7.85
C ILE A 182 -12.16 4.94 -6.93
N VAL A 183 -11.38 4.00 -7.49
CA VAL A 183 -10.71 2.93 -6.73
C VAL A 183 -9.58 3.52 -5.88
N GLN A 184 -8.81 4.45 -6.42
CA GLN A 184 -7.76 5.16 -5.66
C GLN A 184 -8.35 5.90 -4.45
N PHE A 185 -9.44 6.67 -4.64
CA PHE A 185 -10.11 7.36 -3.53
C PHE A 185 -10.73 6.41 -2.52
N TYR A 186 -11.32 5.30 -2.99
CA TYR A 186 -11.85 4.26 -2.12
C TYR A 186 -10.73 3.65 -1.25
N ASN A 187 -9.61 3.27 -1.85
CA ASN A 187 -8.46 2.70 -1.13
C ASN A 187 -7.90 3.68 -0.08
N GLN A 188 -7.80 4.97 -0.43
CA GLN A 188 -7.38 6.00 0.51
C GLN A 188 -8.37 6.16 1.67
N MET A 189 -9.68 6.21 1.39
CA MET A 189 -10.72 6.25 2.42
C MET A 189 -10.67 5.04 3.34
N ARG A 190 -10.43 3.84 2.80
CA ARG A 190 -10.26 2.60 3.57
C ARG A 190 -9.02 2.63 4.45
N GLY A 191 -7.94 3.25 4.00
CA GLY A 191 -6.75 3.50 4.80
C GLY A 191 -7.05 4.32 6.06
N TYR A 192 -7.77 5.43 5.91
CA TYR A 192 -8.19 6.25 7.06
C TYR A 192 -9.16 5.52 8.00
N GLN A 193 -10.09 4.72 7.47
CA GLN A 193 -10.97 3.88 8.32
C GLN A 193 -10.15 2.87 9.14
N LYS A 194 -9.10 2.29 8.57
CA LYS A 194 -8.21 1.37 9.27
C LYS A 194 -7.45 2.08 10.39
N GLU A 195 -6.87 3.26 10.10
CA GLU A 195 -6.17 4.07 11.10
C GLU A 195 -7.07 4.41 12.30
N ILE A 196 -8.33 4.80 12.07
CA ILE A 196 -9.30 5.05 13.15
C ILE A 196 -9.51 3.79 14.01
N ARG A 197 -9.70 2.62 13.39
CA ARG A 197 -9.89 1.35 14.13
C ARG A 197 -8.68 0.96 14.95
N GLU A 198 -7.48 1.35 14.55
CA GLU A 198 -6.24 1.12 15.32
C GLU A 198 -6.11 2.10 16.50
N LEU A 199 -6.60 3.34 16.36
CA LEU A 199 -6.56 4.36 17.40
C LEU A 199 -7.63 4.18 18.50
N ILE A 200 -8.80 3.64 18.17
CA ILE A 200 -9.92 3.46 19.12
C ILE A 200 -9.53 2.60 20.34
N PRO A 201 -8.91 1.41 20.19
CA PRO A 201 -8.49 0.61 21.34
C PRO A 201 -7.51 1.34 22.26
N MET A 202 -6.60 2.13 21.68
CA MET A 202 -5.64 2.95 22.43
C MET A 202 -6.37 4.02 23.26
N HIS A 203 -7.32 4.73 22.64
CA HIS A 203 -8.17 5.71 23.31
C HIS A 203 -8.95 5.08 24.47
N ASN A 204 -9.57 3.92 24.24
CA ASN A 204 -10.36 3.24 25.27
C ASN A 204 -9.50 2.76 26.44
N LYS A 205 -8.30 2.21 26.17
CA LYS A 205 -7.34 1.83 27.23
C LYS A 205 -6.94 3.04 28.09
N MET A 206 -6.67 4.18 27.46
CA MET A 206 -6.36 5.42 28.18
C MET A 206 -7.54 5.92 28.99
N LEU A 207 -8.74 5.89 28.41
CA LEU A 207 -9.97 6.30 29.09
C LEU A 207 -10.26 5.44 30.32
N GLU A 208 -10.14 4.11 30.21
CA GLU A 208 -10.35 3.18 31.32
C GLU A 208 -9.40 3.46 32.49
N SER A 209 -8.11 3.66 32.22
CA SER A 209 -7.10 4.00 33.23
C SER A 209 -7.40 5.37 33.90
N LEU A 210 -7.79 6.37 33.10
CA LEU A 210 -8.18 7.69 33.62
C LEU A 210 -9.47 7.62 34.47
N LEU A 211 -10.46 6.83 34.07
CA LEU A 211 -11.69 6.60 34.82
C LEU A 211 -11.44 5.82 36.11
N ALA A 212 -10.47 4.91 36.10
CA ALA A 212 -10.00 4.23 37.30
C ALA A 212 -9.25 5.18 38.26
N GLY A 213 -8.85 6.38 37.83
CA GLY A 213 -8.06 7.31 38.64
C GLY A 213 -6.57 6.97 38.68
N GLU A 214 -6.10 6.09 37.79
CA GLU A 214 -4.68 5.78 37.64
C GLU A 214 -3.93 6.95 37.01
N THR A 215 -2.64 7.07 37.31
CA THR A 215 -1.74 8.11 36.76
C THR A 215 -0.88 7.61 35.61
N ARG A 216 -1.17 6.41 35.08
CA ARG A 216 -0.37 5.79 34.00
C ARG A 216 -0.42 6.58 32.69
N TYR A 217 -1.55 7.23 32.40
CA TYR A 217 -1.73 8.06 31.21
C TYR A 217 -2.19 9.46 31.59
N HIS A 218 -1.76 10.48 30.85
CA HIS A 218 -2.21 11.86 31.06
C HIS A 218 -3.45 12.17 30.24
N LEU A 219 -4.29 13.07 30.76
CA LEU A 219 -5.46 13.58 30.05
C LEU A 219 -5.08 14.22 28.69
N SER A 220 -3.92 14.86 28.62
CA SER A 220 -3.39 15.48 27.39
C SER A 220 -3.13 14.44 26.29
N ASP A 221 -2.60 13.27 26.64
CA ASP A 221 -2.31 12.20 25.69
C ASP A 221 -3.61 11.58 25.15
N ALA A 222 -4.56 11.30 26.04
CA ALA A 222 -5.87 10.79 25.66
C ALA A 222 -6.63 11.79 24.76
N ASN A 223 -6.56 13.09 25.07
CA ASN A 223 -7.14 14.13 24.24
C ASN A 223 -6.44 14.23 22.87
N SER A 224 -5.12 14.06 22.81
CA SER A 224 -4.37 14.05 21.56
C SER A 224 -4.78 12.91 20.64
N ILE A 225 -4.98 11.70 21.18
CA ILE A 225 -5.51 10.55 20.42
C ILE A 225 -6.95 10.84 19.95
N ARG A 226 -7.80 11.39 20.82
CA ARG A 226 -9.17 11.76 20.46
C ARG A 226 -9.21 12.76 19.30
N VAL A 227 -8.40 13.82 19.36
CA VAL A 227 -8.29 14.80 18.25
C VAL A 227 -7.83 14.11 16.97
N LYS A 228 -6.82 13.22 17.04
CA LYS A 228 -6.35 12.46 15.88
C LYS A 228 -7.47 11.61 15.25
N ILE A 229 -8.27 10.93 16.07
CA ILE A 229 -9.45 10.16 15.60
C ILE A 229 -10.43 11.08 14.87
N LEU A 230 -10.77 12.24 15.46
CA LEU A 230 -11.72 13.19 14.86
C LEU A 230 -11.20 13.80 13.55
N THR A 231 -9.93 14.21 13.51
CA THR A 231 -9.33 14.74 12.26
C THR A 231 -9.25 13.68 11.17
N THR A 232 -8.94 12.42 11.50
CA THR A 232 -8.96 11.33 10.52
C THR A 232 -10.40 11.00 10.08
N ALA A 233 -11.39 11.14 10.95
CA ALA A 233 -12.80 11.00 10.62
C ALA A 233 -13.29 12.07 9.63
N GLU A 234 -12.85 13.31 9.77
CA GLU A 234 -13.11 14.39 8.80
C GLU A 234 -12.53 14.06 7.42
N ARG A 235 -11.33 13.45 7.37
CA ARG A 235 -10.73 12.96 6.11
C ARG A 235 -11.57 11.86 5.46
N VAL A 236 -12.14 10.95 6.25
CA VAL A 236 -13.06 9.91 5.75
C VAL A 236 -14.32 10.54 5.14
N ASP A 237 -14.98 11.48 5.83
CA ASP A 237 -16.16 12.16 5.28
C ASP A 237 -15.80 12.95 4.01
N GLY A 238 -14.69 13.69 4.03
CA GLY A 238 -14.17 14.43 2.88
C GLY A 238 -13.94 13.55 1.65
N MET A 239 -13.30 12.39 1.82
CA MET A 239 -13.12 11.43 0.72
C MET A 239 -14.45 10.85 0.24
N SER A 240 -15.37 10.53 1.14
CA SER A 240 -16.69 10.01 0.76
C SER A 240 -17.52 11.04 -0.06
N LYS A 241 -17.39 12.34 0.26
CA LYS A 241 -18.01 13.43 -0.52
C LYS A 241 -17.39 13.53 -1.92
N ARG A 242 -16.06 13.47 -2.01
CA ARG A 242 -15.34 13.47 -3.30
C ARG A 242 -15.73 12.29 -4.18
N ILE A 243 -15.81 11.08 -3.62
CA ILE A 243 -16.26 9.88 -4.33
C ILE A 243 -17.67 10.07 -4.89
N ASN A 244 -18.57 10.70 -4.13
CA ASN A 244 -19.93 10.95 -4.56
C ASN A 244 -20.04 12.03 -5.66
N ALA A 245 -19.14 13.02 -5.64
CA ALA A 245 -19.10 14.10 -6.62
C ALA A 245 -18.35 13.74 -7.92
N LEU A 246 -17.62 12.62 -7.97
CA LEU A 246 -16.91 12.20 -9.17
C LEU A 246 -17.85 12.04 -10.37
N GLY A 247 -17.58 12.79 -11.44
CA GLY A 247 -18.26 12.68 -12.74
C GLY A 247 -19.70 13.20 -12.76
N THR A 248 -20.16 13.91 -11.72
CA THR A 248 -21.51 14.51 -11.71
C THR A 248 -21.65 15.72 -12.65
N GLU A 249 -20.55 16.19 -13.23
CA GLU A 249 -20.52 17.34 -14.15
C GLU A 249 -20.90 16.98 -15.59
N ASN A 250 -20.83 15.69 -15.97
CA ASN A 250 -20.93 15.27 -17.38
C ASN A 250 -22.25 14.57 -17.77
N ASP A 251 -23.27 14.50 -16.91
CA ASP A 251 -24.60 13.86 -17.12
C ASP A 251 -24.66 12.39 -17.64
N ASP A 252 -23.55 11.79 -18.04
CA ASP A 252 -23.46 10.47 -18.68
C ASP A 252 -23.32 9.29 -17.70
N LEU A 253 -23.48 9.53 -16.40
CA LEU A 253 -23.28 8.50 -15.38
C LEU A 253 -24.39 7.44 -15.43
N SER A 254 -24.01 6.16 -15.50
CA SER A 254 -24.94 5.04 -15.45
C SER A 254 -25.70 5.00 -14.11
N PRO A 255 -26.98 4.55 -14.07
CA PRO A 255 -27.72 4.37 -12.83
C PRO A 255 -26.98 3.50 -11.80
N TRP A 256 -26.23 2.49 -12.27
CA TRP A 256 -25.43 1.62 -11.40
C TRP A 256 -24.26 2.35 -10.74
N GLU A 257 -23.60 3.26 -11.46
CA GLU A 257 -22.47 4.04 -10.93
C GLU A 257 -22.94 5.03 -9.86
N ARG A 258 -24.08 5.70 -10.09
CA ARG A 258 -24.71 6.57 -9.09
C ARG A 258 -25.08 5.80 -7.83
N GLN A 259 -25.69 4.63 -8.00
CA GLN A 259 -26.06 3.76 -6.89
C GLN A 259 -24.83 3.29 -6.09
N LEU A 260 -23.75 2.88 -6.78
CA LEU A 260 -22.51 2.47 -6.13
C LEU A 260 -21.92 3.61 -5.28
N ARG A 261 -21.82 4.82 -5.84
CA ARG A 261 -21.27 5.99 -5.12
C ARG A 261 -22.12 6.39 -3.92
N ALA A 262 -23.44 6.38 -4.06
CA ALA A 262 -24.35 6.64 -2.95
C ALA A 262 -24.21 5.59 -1.83
N ARG A 263 -24.05 4.30 -2.19
CA ARG A 263 -23.80 3.21 -1.23
C ARG A 263 -22.46 3.38 -0.52
N LEU A 264 -21.41 3.76 -1.23
CA LEU A 264 -20.09 4.04 -0.64
C LEU A 264 -20.16 5.21 0.37
N ARG A 265 -20.88 6.29 0.03
CA ARG A 265 -21.10 7.41 0.95
C ARG A 265 -21.91 7.00 2.16
N SER A 266 -23.00 6.27 1.98
CA SER A 266 -23.82 5.75 3.09
C SER A 266 -23.00 4.85 4.02
N ALA A 267 -22.16 3.96 3.48
CA ALA A 267 -21.28 3.11 4.28
C ALA A 267 -20.24 3.91 5.07
N ALA A 268 -19.65 4.96 4.48
CA ALA A 268 -18.73 5.84 5.19
C ALA A 268 -19.44 6.60 6.33
N SER A 269 -20.64 7.13 6.08
CA SER A 269 -21.43 7.81 7.11
C SER A 269 -21.89 6.86 8.24
N ALA A 270 -22.21 5.60 7.92
CA ALA A 270 -22.53 4.59 8.93
C ALA A 270 -21.33 4.30 9.84
N PHE A 271 -20.16 4.06 9.24
CA PHE A 271 -18.91 3.87 9.99
C PHE A 271 -18.60 5.03 10.95
N LEU A 272 -18.74 6.28 10.49
CA LEU A 272 -18.49 7.45 11.34
C LEU A 272 -19.47 7.55 12.51
N LYS A 273 -20.74 7.18 12.30
CA LYS A 273 -21.75 7.15 13.37
C LYS A 273 -21.48 6.06 14.40
N GLU A 274 -21.13 4.87 13.93
CA GLU A 274 -20.96 3.69 14.78
C GLU A 274 -19.66 3.70 15.59
N GLU A 275 -18.58 4.30 15.06
CA GLU A 275 -17.24 4.19 15.66
C GLU A 275 -16.73 5.51 16.25
N VAL A 276 -17.11 6.66 15.68
CA VAL A 276 -16.53 7.97 16.06
C VAL A 276 -17.50 8.79 16.90
N ILE A 277 -18.78 8.86 16.50
CA ILE A 277 -19.79 9.62 17.25
C ILE A 277 -20.16 8.90 18.55
N SER A 278 -20.12 7.57 18.55
CA SER A 278 -20.32 6.71 19.72
C SER A 278 -19.12 6.70 20.68
N LEU A 279 -18.00 7.34 20.32
CA LEU A 279 -16.77 7.29 21.10
C LEU A 279 -17.00 7.93 22.49
N PRO A 280 -16.74 7.20 23.59
CA PRO A 280 -16.96 7.70 24.94
C PRO A 280 -16.20 9.02 25.22
N GLN A 281 -16.77 9.86 26.06
CA GLN A 281 -16.18 11.15 26.41
C GLN A 281 -15.12 11.00 27.50
N LEU A 282 -14.05 11.78 27.39
CA LEU A 282 -13.01 11.84 28.41
C LEU A 282 -13.51 12.60 29.65
N PRO A 283 -13.08 12.22 30.87
CA PRO A 283 -13.39 12.96 32.09
C PRO A 283 -12.82 14.37 32.04
N ASN A 284 -13.53 15.32 32.65
CA ASN A 284 -13.01 16.67 32.84
C ASN A 284 -11.89 16.69 33.88
N GLU A 285 -11.01 17.69 33.83
CA GLU A 285 -9.86 17.80 34.75
C GLU A 285 -10.28 17.77 36.23
N LYS A 286 -11.42 18.37 36.57
CA LYS A 286 -11.98 18.33 37.93
C LYS A 286 -12.42 16.92 38.33
N GLN A 287 -13.12 16.22 37.45
CA GLN A 287 -13.58 14.84 37.70
C GLN A 287 -12.39 13.88 37.82
N LEU A 288 -11.35 14.08 37.02
CA LEU A 288 -10.13 13.30 37.11
C LEU A 288 -9.43 13.49 38.47
N LYS A 289 -9.31 14.73 38.96
CA LYS A 289 -8.74 15.02 40.29
C LYS A 289 -9.56 14.37 41.41
N GLU A 290 -10.89 14.39 41.31
CA GLU A 290 -11.77 13.72 42.28
C GLU A 290 -11.59 12.19 42.26
N LEU A 291 -11.46 11.58 41.09
CA LEU A 291 -11.21 10.13 40.95
C LEU A 291 -9.84 9.74 41.51
N GLN A 292 -8.80 10.52 41.20
CA GLN A 292 -7.45 10.32 41.74
C GLN A 292 -7.41 10.46 43.27
N ALA A 293 -8.11 11.45 43.82
CA ALA A 293 -8.20 11.62 45.27
C ALA A 293 -8.86 10.42 45.96
N LYS A 294 -9.95 9.89 45.38
CA LYS A 294 -10.63 8.69 45.89
C LYS A 294 -9.74 7.46 45.85
N LEU A 295 -9.03 7.24 44.74
CA LEU A 295 -8.10 6.11 44.62
C LEU A 295 -6.98 6.22 45.67
N LYS A 296 -6.43 7.43 45.86
CA LYS A 296 -5.39 7.69 46.86
C LYS A 296 -5.87 7.41 48.29
N GLU A 297 -7.07 7.86 48.64
CA GLU A 297 -7.69 7.59 49.95
C GLU A 297 -7.88 6.08 50.18
N GLU A 298 -8.33 5.35 49.16
CA GLU A 298 -8.49 3.89 49.23
C GLU A 298 -7.15 3.17 49.39
N GLN A 299 -6.10 3.59 48.66
CA GLN A 299 -4.76 3.05 48.80
C GLN A 299 -4.18 3.32 50.21
N GLU A 300 -4.37 4.53 50.74
CA GLU A 300 -3.95 4.87 52.11
C GLU A 300 -4.67 4.00 53.15
N ARG A 301 -5.97 3.75 52.98
CA ARG A 301 -6.75 2.85 53.85
C ARG A 301 -6.21 1.42 53.79
N GLN A 302 -5.96 0.88 52.60
CA GLN A 302 -5.41 -0.47 52.43
C GLN A 302 -4.03 -0.62 53.07
N LEU A 303 -3.15 0.38 52.89
CA LEU A 303 -1.83 0.40 53.51
C LEU A 303 -1.91 0.48 55.04
N ALA A 304 -2.84 1.26 55.59
CA ALA A 304 -3.04 1.35 57.03
C ALA A 304 -3.48 0.00 57.64
N GLU A 305 -4.46 -0.66 57.00
CA GLU A 305 -4.93 -2.00 57.41
C GLU A 305 -3.81 -3.05 57.31
N GLU A 306 -3.01 -3.02 56.25
CA GLU A 306 -1.86 -3.92 56.08
C GLU A 306 -0.78 -3.69 57.15
N GLN A 307 -0.44 -2.43 57.42
CA GLN A 307 0.50 -2.07 58.49
C GLN A 307 0.01 -2.51 59.86
N GLU A 308 -1.29 -2.39 60.14
CA GLU A 308 -1.89 -2.87 61.39
C GLU A 308 -1.79 -4.39 61.51
N ARG A 309 -2.09 -5.13 60.44
CA ARG A 309 -1.94 -6.60 60.41
C ARG A 309 -0.50 -7.04 60.68
N LEU A 310 0.48 -6.37 60.07
CA LEU A 310 1.90 -6.67 60.27
C LEU A 310 2.33 -6.36 61.71
N ARG A 311 1.87 -5.25 62.30
CA ARG A 311 2.12 -4.92 63.71
C ARG A 311 1.52 -5.95 64.66
N ALA A 312 0.28 -6.37 64.40
CA ALA A 312 -0.38 -7.41 65.20
C ALA A 312 0.35 -8.77 65.10
N ALA A 313 0.81 -9.14 63.91
CA ALA A 313 1.61 -10.36 63.71
C ALA A 313 2.96 -10.29 64.46
N ALA A 314 3.66 -9.16 64.39
CA ALA A 314 4.91 -8.96 65.13
C ALA A 314 4.70 -9.00 66.66
N ALA A 315 3.61 -8.40 67.17
CA ALA A 315 3.27 -8.46 68.59
C ALA A 315 2.92 -9.89 69.05
N ALA A 316 2.22 -10.68 68.21
CA ALA A 316 1.92 -12.08 68.48
C ALA A 316 3.18 -12.96 68.49
N GLU A 317 4.13 -12.69 67.60
CA GLU A 317 5.43 -13.36 67.58
C GLU A 317 6.27 -13.02 68.83
N GLU A 318 6.29 -11.74 69.24
CA GLU A 318 6.95 -11.32 70.48
C GLU A 318 6.31 -11.98 71.72
N ALA A 319 4.98 -12.06 71.76
CA ALA A 319 4.25 -12.75 72.83
C ALA A 319 4.51 -14.27 72.85
N ALA A 320 4.68 -14.90 71.68
CA ALA A 320 5.05 -16.31 71.57
C ALA A 320 6.50 -16.57 72.02
N SER A 321 7.42 -15.63 71.79
CA SER A 321 8.81 -15.68 72.27
C SER A 321 8.93 -15.61 73.80
N ARG A 322 7.99 -14.92 74.48
CA ARG A 322 7.95 -14.78 75.95
C ARG A 322 7.32 -15.98 76.68
N ARG A 323 6.80 -17.00 75.99
CA ARG A 323 6.30 -18.25 76.63
C ARG A 323 7.44 -19.24 76.92
N PRO A 324 7.45 -19.94 78.08
CA PRO A 324 8.47 -20.95 78.37
C PRO A 324 8.37 -22.13 77.38
N ARG A 325 9.45 -22.44 76.65
CA ARG A 325 9.51 -23.57 75.73
C ARG A 325 9.62 -24.89 76.51
N PRO A 326 8.80 -25.92 76.26
CA PRO A 326 9.15 -27.27 76.65
C PRO A 326 10.28 -27.78 75.74
N ALA A 327 11.28 -28.42 76.34
CA ALA A 327 12.41 -29.00 75.62
C ALA A 327 11.95 -30.18 74.76
N SER A 328 12.10 -30.09 73.43
CA SER A 328 12.34 -31.28 72.61
C SER A 328 12.97 -30.96 71.25
N SER A 329 13.80 -31.93 70.85
CA SER A 329 14.71 -32.10 69.72
C SER A 329 14.65 -31.14 68.52
N VAL A 330 15.82 -30.57 68.27
CA VAL A 330 16.30 -30.03 67.01
C VAL A 330 16.19 -31.08 65.89
N ARG A 331 15.45 -30.78 64.83
CA ARG A 331 15.71 -31.33 63.49
C ARG A 331 15.97 -30.18 62.54
N ARG A 332 17.18 -30.23 61.96
CA ARG A 332 17.75 -29.24 61.04
C ARG A 332 17.11 -29.44 59.66
N ALA A 333 16.33 -28.48 59.19
CA ALA A 333 15.91 -28.39 57.81
C ALA A 333 16.75 -27.31 57.10
N SER A 334 17.41 -27.70 56.02
CA SER A 334 18.23 -26.82 55.19
C SER A 334 17.37 -25.82 54.40
N PRO A 335 17.84 -24.59 54.15
CA PRO A 335 17.13 -23.66 53.29
C PRO A 335 17.34 -24.05 51.83
N VAL A 336 16.26 -24.30 51.11
CA VAL A 336 16.27 -24.36 49.64
C VAL A 336 16.07 -22.94 49.13
N SER A 337 17.13 -22.37 48.56
CA SER A 337 17.10 -21.10 47.85
C SER A 337 16.28 -21.25 46.57
N ALA A 338 15.04 -20.76 46.57
CA ALA A 338 14.29 -20.50 45.34
C ALA A 338 14.55 -19.06 44.90
N ALA A 339 15.73 -18.82 44.31
CA ALA A 339 15.97 -17.63 43.51
C ALA A 339 15.23 -17.80 42.18
N GLY A 340 13.94 -17.47 42.17
CA GLY A 340 13.18 -17.25 40.95
C GLY A 340 13.78 -16.06 40.22
N ARG A 341 14.59 -16.34 39.19
CA ARG A 341 15.12 -15.35 38.27
C ARG A 341 13.94 -14.70 37.55
N VAL A 342 13.61 -13.47 37.90
CA VAL A 342 12.65 -12.66 37.14
C VAL A 342 13.26 -12.42 35.76
N GLN A 343 12.62 -13.00 34.75
CA GLN A 343 12.98 -12.83 33.35
C GLN A 343 12.50 -11.44 32.93
N PHE A 344 13.44 -10.50 32.73
CA PHE A 344 13.12 -9.20 32.14
C PHE A 344 12.65 -9.44 30.71
N ASP A 345 11.37 -9.17 30.45
CA ASP A 345 10.80 -9.14 29.11
C ASP A 345 11.57 -8.12 28.26
N ALA A 346 11.78 -8.45 26.99
CA ALA A 346 12.54 -7.66 26.03
C ALA A 346 11.86 -6.30 25.77
N GLY A 347 12.17 -5.33 26.63
CA GLY A 347 11.73 -3.95 26.52
C GLY A 347 12.29 -3.29 25.26
N TRP A 348 11.44 -2.52 24.59
CA TRP A 348 11.82 -1.69 23.46
C TRP A 348 13.00 -0.77 23.81
N SER A 349 14.05 -0.83 23.01
CA SER A 349 15.20 0.07 23.12
C SER A 349 15.13 1.13 22.02
N PRO A 350 14.97 2.42 22.35
CA PRO A 350 15.07 3.49 21.37
C PRO A 350 16.51 3.61 20.82
N PRO A 351 16.71 4.06 19.56
CA PRO A 351 18.02 4.38 19.01
C PRO A 351 18.66 5.53 19.79
N SER A 352 19.98 5.47 19.97
CA SER A 352 20.76 6.49 20.69
C SER A 352 20.50 7.89 20.14
N VAL A 353 19.96 8.77 20.98
CA VAL A 353 19.77 10.19 20.65
C VAL A 353 21.13 10.89 20.79
N ALA A 354 21.60 11.56 19.73
CA ALA A 354 22.84 12.34 19.79
C ALA A 354 22.65 13.55 20.70
N ALA A 355 23.34 13.56 21.86
CA ALA A 355 23.25 14.66 22.82
C ALA A 355 24.22 15.81 22.46
N PRO A 356 23.81 17.08 22.61
CA PRO A 356 24.75 18.19 22.63
C PRO A 356 25.60 18.15 23.92
N SER A 357 26.82 18.68 23.84
CA SER A 357 27.80 18.75 24.94
C SER A 357 27.32 19.68 26.08
N ALA A 358 26.47 19.18 26.97
CA ALA A 358 26.20 19.83 28.26
C ALA A 358 27.38 19.61 29.22
N ALA A 359 27.74 20.63 30.00
CA ALA A 359 28.86 20.57 30.94
C ALA A 359 28.62 19.67 32.16
N ASP A 360 27.36 19.31 32.43
CA ASP A 360 26.93 18.50 33.57
C ASP A 360 26.37 17.14 33.07
N PRO A 361 26.94 16.00 33.51
CA PRO A 361 26.49 14.66 33.11
C PRO A 361 25.03 14.38 33.50
N LEU A 362 24.48 15.01 34.55
CA LEU A 362 23.09 14.82 34.95
C LEU A 362 22.12 15.57 34.04
N LEU A 363 22.47 16.80 33.64
CA LEU A 363 21.70 17.57 32.64
C LEU A 363 21.69 16.87 31.27
N GLN A 364 22.83 16.26 30.89
CA GLN A 364 22.91 15.45 29.66
C GLN A 364 21.96 14.25 29.72
N GLN A 365 21.92 13.53 30.84
CA GLN A 365 21.03 12.39 31.02
C GLN A 365 19.55 12.82 30.97
N MET A 366 19.20 13.95 31.58
CA MET A 366 17.84 14.51 31.51
C MET A 366 17.42 14.82 30.07
N GLU A 367 18.31 15.37 29.24
CA GLU A 367 18.01 15.65 27.83
C GLU A 367 17.87 14.38 26.99
N ILE A 368 18.66 13.34 27.26
CA ILE A 368 18.52 12.02 26.64
C ILE A 368 17.14 11.42 26.97
N VAL A 369 16.73 11.45 28.24
CA VAL A 369 15.42 10.94 28.68
C VAL A 369 14.27 11.74 28.05
N ARG A 370 14.40 13.08 27.91
CA ARG A 370 13.44 13.90 27.15
C ARG A 370 13.34 13.49 25.68
N GLY A 371 14.45 13.09 25.06
CA GLY A 371 14.47 12.52 23.72
C GLY A 371 13.66 11.23 23.62
N TYR A 372 13.85 10.31 24.58
CA TYR A 372 13.10 9.06 24.64
C TYR A 372 11.60 9.25 24.91
N ILE A 373 11.22 10.22 25.75
CA ILE A 373 9.80 10.59 25.95
C ILE A 373 9.18 11.06 24.62
N ARG A 374 9.86 11.93 23.87
CA ARG A 374 9.39 12.38 22.55
C ARG A 374 9.20 11.23 21.57
N GLN A 375 10.14 10.28 21.56
CA GLN A 375 10.09 9.13 20.68
C GLN A 375 9.01 8.10 21.10
N ALA A 376 8.83 7.89 22.39
CA ALA A 376 7.76 7.04 22.93
C ALA A 376 6.38 7.62 22.59
N ARG A 377 6.22 8.95 22.69
CA ARG A 377 5.00 9.69 22.26
C ARG A 377 4.73 9.51 20.76
N SER A 378 5.74 9.64 19.91
CA SER A 378 5.57 9.50 18.46
C SER A 378 5.33 8.05 18.02
N SER A 379 5.80 7.08 18.80
CA SER A 379 5.64 5.64 18.54
C SER A 379 4.45 5.01 19.26
N HIS A 380 3.63 5.81 19.95
CA HIS A 380 2.47 5.37 20.74
C HIS A 380 2.80 4.28 21.79
N LYS A 381 4.00 4.38 22.38
CA LYS A 381 4.54 3.48 23.40
C LYS A 381 4.38 4.08 24.79
N TYR A 382 3.14 4.14 25.24
CA TYR A 382 2.76 4.89 26.43
C TYR A 382 3.11 4.17 27.75
N ASP A 383 3.31 2.84 27.71
CA ASP A 383 3.73 2.08 28.89
C ASP A 383 5.20 2.39 29.23
N GLU A 384 6.04 2.57 28.20
CA GLU A 384 7.42 3.03 28.33
C GLU A 384 7.51 4.53 28.68
N LEU A 385 6.54 5.33 28.23
CA LEU A 385 6.47 6.76 28.49
C LEU A 385 6.33 7.08 29.98
N ALA A 386 5.46 6.36 30.69
CA ALA A 386 5.31 6.52 32.15
C ALA A 386 6.63 6.23 32.89
N LEU A 387 7.38 5.21 32.46
CA LEU A 387 8.70 4.86 33.01
C LEU A 387 9.73 5.96 32.76
N PHE A 388 9.76 6.52 31.54
CA PHE A 388 10.70 7.61 31.22
C PHE A 388 10.35 8.92 31.94
N GLU A 389 9.07 9.23 32.13
CA GLU A 389 8.65 10.40 32.91
C GLU A 389 8.98 10.26 34.40
N GLN A 390 8.81 9.06 34.97
CA GLN A 390 9.24 8.79 36.35
C GLN A 390 10.76 8.91 36.49
N ASN A 391 11.52 8.31 35.56
CA ASN A 391 12.99 8.43 35.55
C ASN A 391 13.43 9.91 35.44
N LEU A 392 12.75 10.70 34.62
CA LEU A 392 13.02 12.13 34.48
C LEU A 392 12.71 12.90 35.76
N ALA A 393 11.62 12.56 36.46
CA ALA A 393 11.30 13.16 37.76
C ALA A 393 12.34 12.82 38.82
N ASP A 394 12.82 11.57 38.87
CA ASP A 394 13.88 11.14 39.78
C ASP A 394 15.20 11.87 39.50
N LEU A 395 15.59 12.02 38.22
CA LEU A 395 16.77 12.77 37.81
C LEU A 395 16.66 14.26 38.18
N HIS A 396 15.47 14.85 38.04
CA HIS A 396 15.21 16.23 38.48
C HIS A 396 15.33 16.39 40.00
N ALA A 397 14.75 15.47 40.78
CA ALA A 397 14.84 15.50 42.24
C ALA A 397 16.29 15.35 42.72
N GLU A 398 17.06 14.49 42.07
CA GLU A 398 18.48 14.29 42.35
C GLU A 398 19.32 15.53 42.01
N PHE A 399 19.03 16.18 40.87
CA PHE A 399 19.69 17.44 40.49
C PHE A 399 19.44 18.55 41.51
N GLU A 400 18.20 18.72 41.97
CA GLU A 400 17.86 19.70 43.01
C GLU A 400 18.52 19.36 44.35
N ARG A 401 18.61 18.07 44.71
CA ARG A 401 19.32 17.62 45.92
C ARG A 401 20.81 17.98 45.88
N LEU A 402 21.47 17.79 44.73
CA LEU A 402 22.88 18.15 44.55
C LEU A 402 23.09 19.66 44.59
N ARG A 403 22.23 20.43 43.92
CA ARG A 403 22.28 21.91 43.99
C ARG A 403 22.05 22.43 45.40
N ALA A 404 21.12 21.87 46.16
CA ALA A 404 20.87 22.24 47.55
C ALA A 404 22.06 21.87 48.46
N ALA A 405 22.72 20.73 48.22
CA ALA A 405 23.91 20.31 48.95
C ALA A 405 25.14 21.19 48.64
N ASP A 406 25.25 21.70 47.41
CA ASP A 406 26.34 22.60 47.03
C ASP A 406 26.09 24.03 47.53
N ALA A 407 24.85 24.51 47.51
CA ALA A 407 24.46 25.79 48.12
C ALA A 407 24.56 25.80 49.65
N ALA A 408 24.58 24.64 50.30
CA ALA A 408 24.82 24.50 51.74
C ALA A 408 26.32 24.39 52.10
N ARG A 409 27.20 24.27 51.10
CA ARG A 409 28.65 24.19 51.25
C ARG A 409 29.38 25.51 50.98
N GLU A 410 28.70 26.46 50.34
CA GLU A 410 29.09 27.89 50.24
C GLU A 410 28.54 28.68 51.44
#